data_AF-A0A6S6UAL1-F1
#
_entry.id   AF-A0A6S6UAL1-F1
#
_cell.length_a   1.000
_cell.length_b   1.000
_cell.length_c   1.000
_cell.angle_alpha   90.00
_cell.angle_beta   90.00
_cell.angle_gamma   90.00
#
_symmetry.space_group_name_H-M   'P 1'
#
loop_
_entity.id
_entity.type
_entity.pdbx_description
1 polymer ?
#
loop_
_entity_poly.entity_id
_entity_poly.type
_entity_poly.pdbx_seq_one_letter_code
_entity_poly.pdbx_strand_id
1 'polypeptide(L)'
;MQMLTPDGQQLISNIAARYNLSNDAVLHMLGAVNNGGGTMAQFNSPELGGSGQWMRGGMTMVGDMFNQGLQSTVNNLCNELADGLAAMQVYQPAPTGQKSSNQWWPAELG
;
A
#
# COMPACT_ATOMS: atom_id res chain seq x y z
N MET A 1 9.78 0.60 11.16
CA MET A 1 8.35 0.75 10.84
C MET A 1 7.91 2.13 11.24
N GLN A 2 7.44 2.94 10.29
CA GLN A 2 6.91 4.27 10.58
C GLN A 2 5.57 4.11 11.31
N MET A 3 5.39 4.80 12.44
CA MET A 3 4.18 4.65 13.25
C MET A 3 2.99 5.27 12.50
N LEU A 4 1.91 4.51 12.42
CA LEU A 4 0.64 5.01 11.87
C LEU A 4 -0.03 5.95 12.87
N THR A 5 -0.80 6.89 12.35
CA THR A 5 -1.75 7.65 13.16
C THR A 5 -2.97 6.78 13.52
N PRO A 6 -3.76 7.15 14.54
CA PRO A 6 -5.02 6.49 14.83
C PRO A 6 -5.95 6.45 13.61
N ASP A 7 -5.99 7.53 12.83
CA ASP A 7 -6.74 7.62 11.58
C ASP A 7 -6.21 6.64 10.53
N GLY A 8 -4.89 6.53 10.39
CA GLY A 8 -4.26 5.54 9.50
C GLY A 8 -4.58 4.10 9.89
N GLN A 9 -4.61 3.79 11.19
CA GLN A 9 -5.02 2.46 11.68
C GLN A 9 -6.50 2.17 11.39
N GLN A 10 -7.38 3.16 11.60
CA GLN A 10 -8.80 3.04 11.28
C GLN A 10 -9.02 2.83 9.78
N LEU A 11 -8.30 3.57 8.92
CA LEU A 11 -8.33 3.40 7.47
C LEU A 11 -7.98 1.96 7.08
N ILE A 12 -6.87 1.43 7.62
CA ILE A 12 -6.43 0.05 7.34
C ILE A 12 -7.49 -0.95 7.77
N SER A 13 -8.01 -0.85 9.01
CA SER A 13 -9.03 -1.79 9.50
C SER A 13 -10.33 -1.73 8.72
N ASN A 14 -10.71 -0.54 8.26
CA ASN A 14 -11.92 -0.38 7.46
C ASN A 14 -11.75 -0.97 6.04
N ILE A 15 -10.60 -0.75 5.40
CA ILE A 15 -10.26 -1.33 4.09
C ILE A 15 -10.14 -2.85 4.21
N ALA A 16 -9.43 -3.35 5.23
CA ALA A 16 -9.28 -4.78 5.50
C ALA A 16 -10.64 -5.49 5.61
N ALA A 17 -11.57 -4.90 6.37
CA ALA A 17 -12.92 -5.45 6.51
C ALA A 17 -13.73 -5.41 5.20
N ARG A 18 -13.63 -4.33 4.41
CA ARG A 18 -14.36 -4.19 3.13
C ARG A 18 -13.89 -5.16 2.06
N TYR A 19 -12.58 -5.38 1.97
CA TYR A 19 -11.97 -6.27 0.97
C TYR A 19 -11.77 -7.71 1.49
N ASN A 20 -12.17 -7.99 2.73
CA ASN A 20 -12.01 -9.29 3.39
C ASN A 20 -10.53 -9.75 3.41
N LEU A 21 -9.63 -8.80 3.68
CA LEU A 21 -8.19 -8.99 3.73
C LEU A 21 -7.69 -8.87 5.17
N SER A 22 -6.52 -9.44 5.44
CA SER A 22 -5.84 -9.22 6.72
C SER A 22 -5.35 -7.76 6.82
N ASN A 23 -5.40 -7.20 8.04
CA ASN A 23 -4.83 -5.87 8.32
C ASN A 23 -3.36 -5.77 7.88
N ASP A 24 -2.61 -6.86 8.01
CA ASP A 24 -1.20 -6.94 7.62
C ASP A 24 -1.00 -6.77 6.10
N ALA A 25 -1.83 -7.43 5.27
CA ALA A 25 -1.78 -7.25 3.82
C ALA A 25 -2.13 -5.83 3.38
N VAL A 26 -3.14 -5.22 4.02
CA VAL A 26 -3.50 -3.82 3.74
C VAL A 26 -2.40 -2.87 4.19
N LEU A 27 -1.77 -3.12 5.33
CA LEU A 27 -0.61 -2.36 5.80
C LEU A 27 0.57 -2.46 4.83
N HIS A 28 0.85 -3.67 4.32
CA HIS A 28 1.86 -3.92 3.30
C HIS A 28 1.57 -3.13 2.01
N MET A 29 0.32 -3.14 1.56
CA MET A 29 -0.13 -2.39 0.39
C MET A 29 -0.03 -0.88 0.59
N LEU A 30 -0.46 -0.37 1.75
CA LEU A 30 -0.34 1.04 2.10
C LEU A 30 1.11 1.49 2.03
N GLY A 31 2.02 0.69 2.59
CA GLY A 31 3.46 0.91 2.48
C GLY A 31 3.92 0.97 1.03
N ALA A 32 3.51 0.01 0.20
CA ALA A 32 3.86 -0.03 -1.22
C ALA A 32 3.37 1.22 -1.99
N VAL A 33 2.11 1.63 -1.78
CA VAL A 33 1.51 2.82 -2.39
C VAL A 33 2.24 4.10 -1.93
N ASN A 34 2.55 4.20 -0.64
CA ASN A 34 3.29 5.33 -0.09
C ASN A 34 4.71 5.42 -0.68
N ASN A 35 5.41 4.29 -0.85
CA ASN A 35 6.73 4.28 -1.51
C ASN A 35 6.65 4.71 -2.98
N GLY A 36 5.57 4.37 -3.68
CA GLY A 36 5.31 4.84 -5.04
C GLY A 36 4.65 6.22 -5.12
N GLY A 37 4.70 7.01 -4.06
CA GLY A 37 4.20 8.38 -4.03
C GLY A 37 2.69 8.51 -4.26
N GLY A 38 1.90 7.48 -3.94
CA GLY A 38 0.45 7.47 -4.15
C GLY A 38 0.01 7.25 -5.60
N THR A 39 0.94 6.94 -6.51
CA THR A 39 0.63 6.74 -7.94
C THR A 39 1.03 5.36 -8.46
N MET A 40 1.92 4.67 -7.75
CA MET A 40 2.30 3.30 -8.05
C MET A 40 2.44 2.50 -6.77
N ALA A 41 2.31 1.18 -6.87
CA ALA A 41 2.58 0.26 -5.78
C ALA A 41 3.12 -1.05 -6.35
N GLN A 42 4.16 -1.58 -5.72
CA GLN A 42 4.66 -2.92 -6.00
C GLN A 42 4.47 -3.74 -4.74
N PHE A 43 3.77 -4.86 -4.86
CA PHE A 43 3.43 -5.68 -3.72
C PHE A 43 3.68 -7.15 -4.01
N ASN A 44 3.84 -7.91 -2.93
CA ASN A 44 3.87 -9.35 -2.98
C ASN A 44 3.09 -9.85 -1.77
N SER A 45 1.82 -10.19 -1.99
CA SER A 45 0.95 -10.71 -0.93
C SER A 45 0.16 -11.90 -1.45
N PRO A 46 0.25 -13.07 -0.79
CA PRO A 46 -0.50 -14.25 -1.20
C PRO A 46 -2.02 -14.01 -1.19
N GLU A 47 -2.53 -13.15 -0.30
CA GLU A 47 -3.94 -12.77 -0.23
C GLU A 47 -4.39 -11.91 -1.43
N LEU A 48 -3.45 -11.27 -2.13
CA LEU A 48 -3.70 -10.41 -3.29
C LEU A 48 -3.28 -11.07 -4.61
N GLY A 49 -3.12 -12.40 -4.62
CA GLY A 49 -2.71 -13.16 -5.80
C GLY A 49 -1.20 -13.18 -6.03
N GLY A 50 -0.40 -12.98 -4.98
CA GLY A 50 1.06 -13.04 -5.01
C GLY A 50 1.68 -11.69 -5.37
N SER A 51 2.65 -11.72 -6.30
CA SER A 51 3.35 -10.53 -6.77
C SER A 51 2.50 -9.74 -7.75
N GLY A 52 2.46 -8.41 -7.57
CA GLY A 52 1.69 -7.53 -8.41
C GLY A 52 2.22 -6.10 -8.43
N GLN A 53 1.73 -5.35 -9.40
CA GLN A 53 2.03 -3.94 -9.58
C GLN A 53 0.72 -3.19 -9.83
N TRP A 54 0.57 -2.05 -9.20
CA TRP A 54 -0.56 -1.17 -9.41
C TRP A 54 -0.05 0.20 -9.85
N MET A 55 -0.80 0.83 -10.75
CA MET A 55 -0.56 2.20 -11.20
C MET A 55 -1.88 2.96 -11.26
N ARG A 56 -1.92 4.14 -10.63
CA ARG A 56 -3.11 4.99 -10.57
C ARG A 56 -3.51 5.46 -11.97
N GLY A 57 -4.74 5.17 -12.37
CA GLY A 57 -5.25 5.48 -13.72
C GLY A 57 -4.59 4.67 -14.84
N GLY A 58 -3.78 3.67 -14.48
CA GLY A 58 -3.04 2.83 -15.42
C GLY A 58 -3.42 1.36 -15.29
N MET A 59 -2.43 0.50 -15.51
CA MET A 59 -2.61 -0.96 -15.48
C MET A 59 -2.39 -1.51 -14.07
N THR A 60 -3.28 -2.39 -13.66
CA THR A 60 -3.10 -3.21 -12.45
C THR A 60 -2.73 -4.61 -12.86
N MET A 61 -1.55 -5.07 -12.46
CA MET A 61 -1.08 -6.44 -12.64
C MET A 61 -1.11 -7.16 -11.31
N VAL A 62 -1.73 -8.33 -11.29
CA VAL A 62 -1.71 -9.25 -10.15
C VAL A 62 -1.12 -10.57 -10.65
N GLY A 63 -0.52 -11.35 -9.75
CA GLY A 63 0.16 -12.60 -10.12
C GLY A 63 -0.78 -13.60 -10.79
N ASP A 64 -2.07 -13.54 -10.47
CA ASP A 64 -3.14 -14.23 -11.19
C ASP A 64 -3.68 -13.38 -12.35
N MET A 65 -2.95 -13.38 -13.46
CA MET A 65 -3.26 -12.57 -14.65
C MET A 65 -4.65 -12.87 -15.26
N PHE A 66 -5.24 -14.03 -14.96
CA PHE A 66 -6.56 -14.43 -15.47
C PHE A 66 -7.70 -13.96 -14.55
N ASN A 67 -7.39 -13.57 -13.32
CA ASN A 67 -8.37 -13.13 -12.34
C ASN A 67 -8.63 -11.62 -12.46
N GLN A 68 -9.46 -11.25 -13.43
CA GLN A 68 -9.87 -9.86 -13.66
C GLN A 68 -10.62 -9.27 -12.46
N GLY A 69 -11.34 -10.10 -11.70
CA GLY A 69 -12.00 -9.68 -10.46
C GLY A 69 -10.98 -9.22 -9.42
N LEU A 70 -9.93 -10.01 -9.22
CA LEU A 70 -8.83 -9.67 -8.31
C LEU A 70 -8.08 -8.41 -8.76
N GLN A 71 -7.83 -8.23 -10.06
CA GLN A 71 -7.23 -7.00 -10.58
C GLN A 71 -8.07 -5.77 -10.25
N SER A 72 -9.40 -5.85 -10.43
CA SER A 72 -10.32 -4.77 -10.06
C SER A 72 -10.30 -4.49 -8.56
N THR A 73 -10.31 -5.54 -7.73
CA THR A 73 -10.21 -5.44 -6.28
C THR A 73 -8.92 -4.74 -5.84
N VAL A 74 -7.77 -5.18 -6.35
CA VAL A 74 -6.46 -4.57 -6.06
C VAL A 74 -6.45 -3.11 -6.52
N ASN A 75 -6.99 -2.83 -7.71
CA ASN A 75 -7.06 -1.46 -8.22
C ASN A 75 -7.87 -0.56 -7.29
N ASN A 76 -9.06 -1.00 -6.86
CA ASN A 76 -9.92 -0.21 -5.97
C ASN A 76 -9.27 -0.01 -4.60
N LEU A 77 -8.68 -1.06 -4.03
CA LEU A 77 -7.95 -1.00 -2.77
C LEU A 77 -6.80 0.01 -2.82
N CYS A 78 -5.96 -0.04 -3.86
CA CYS A 78 -4.86 0.90 -4.00
C CYS A 78 -5.34 2.34 -4.21
N ASN A 79 -6.42 2.54 -4.97
CA ASN A 79 -6.99 3.88 -5.15
C ASN A 79 -7.49 4.43 -3.81
N GLU A 80 -8.21 3.65 -3.00
CA GLU A 80 -8.65 4.10 -1.66
C GLU A 80 -7.48 4.40 -0.72
N LEU A 81 -6.41 3.59 -0.75
CA LEU A 81 -5.20 3.84 0.02
C LEU A 81 -4.49 5.13 -0.44
N ALA A 82 -4.39 5.34 -1.75
CA ALA A 82 -3.79 6.54 -2.33
C ALA A 82 -4.60 7.80 -2.01
N ASP A 83 -5.92 7.73 -2.10
CA ASP A 83 -6.81 8.83 -1.69
C ASP A 83 -6.70 9.09 -0.18
N GLY A 84 -6.63 8.05 0.65
CA GLY A 84 -6.38 8.18 2.08
C GLY A 84 -5.04 8.87 2.37
N LEU A 85 -3.95 8.46 1.72
CA LEU A 85 -2.63 9.10 1.86
C LEU A 85 -2.63 10.57 1.41
N ALA A 86 -3.44 10.93 0.41
CA ALA A 86 -3.56 12.30 -0.08
C ALA A 86 -4.47 13.17 0.80
N ALA A 87 -5.52 12.59 1.38
CA ALA A 87 -6.54 13.31 2.15
C ALA A 87 -6.19 13.47 3.63
N MET A 88 -5.47 12.52 4.22
CA MET A 88 -5.16 12.52 5.65
C MET A 88 -3.71 12.14 5.93
N GLN A 89 -3.23 12.53 7.10
CA GLN A 89 -1.91 12.17 7.57
C GLN A 89 -1.93 10.74 8.14
N VAL A 90 -1.69 9.75 7.28
CA VAL A 90 -1.69 8.33 7.63
C VAL A 90 -0.45 7.94 8.45
N TYR A 91 0.69 8.55 8.16
CA TYR A 91 1.96 8.32 8.86
C TYR A 91 2.28 9.49 9.79
N GLN A 92 2.79 9.18 10.98
CA GLN A 92 3.29 10.22 11.87
C GLN A 92 4.44 10.97 11.20
N PRO A 93 4.47 12.32 11.28
CA PRO A 93 5.55 13.09 10.69
C PRO A 93 6.84 12.73 11.43
N ALA A 94 7.89 12.40 10.68
CA ALA A 94 9.19 12.16 11.29
C ALA A 94 9.63 13.41 12.06
N PRO A 95 10.22 13.29 13.26
CA PRO A 95 10.70 14.45 14.01
C PRO A 95 11.68 15.24 13.14
N THR A 96 11.41 16.53 12.98
CA THR A 96 12.22 17.48 12.21
C THR A 96 13.62 17.56 12.79
N GLY A 97 14.56 16.79 12.24
CA GLY A 97 15.95 16.76 12.74
C GLY A 97 16.86 15.69 12.15
N GLN A 98 16.33 14.66 11.48
CA GLN A 98 17.17 13.67 10.80
C GLN A 98 16.86 13.65 9.32
N LYS A 99 17.91 13.77 8.52
CA LYS A 99 17.91 13.43 7.09
C LYS A 99 17.56 11.94 6.98
N SER A 100 16.27 11.60 7.02
CA SER A 100 15.81 10.24 6.84
C SER A 100 15.99 9.88 5.38
N SER A 101 17.13 9.27 5.07
CA SER A 101 17.26 8.28 4.02
C SER A 101 16.16 7.24 4.23
N ASN A 102 15.02 7.47 3.60
CA ASN A 102 13.86 6.59 3.59
C ASN A 102 14.15 5.38 2.68
N GLN A 103 15.24 4.67 2.97
CA GLN A 103 15.68 3.48 2.27
C GLN A 103 15.14 2.27 3.04
N TRP A 104 13.86 1.96 2.84
CA TRP A 104 13.26 0.68 3.25
C TRP A 104 13.70 -0.46 2.30
N TRP A 105 14.92 -0.39 1.79
CA TRP A 105 15.56 -1.44 1.00
C TRP A 105 16.95 -1.67 1.61
N PRO A 106 17.30 -2.88 2.09
CA PRO A 106 18.66 -3.14 2.54
C PRO A 106 19.60 -3.01 1.35
N ALA A 107 20.62 -2.16 1.47
CA ALA A 107 21.63 -1.91 0.44
C ALA A 107 22.62 -3.10 0.25
N GLU A 108 22.27 -4.28 0.76
CA GLU A 108 23.17 -5.43 0.94
C GLU A 108 22.96 -6.53 -0.11
N LEU A 109 22.06 -6.33 -1.08
CA LEU A 109 21.81 -7.25 -2.20
C LEU A 109 22.07 -6.59 -3.56
N GLY A 110 23.15 -5.81 -3.65
CA GLY A 110 23.70 -5.26 -4.90
C GLY A 110 25.05 -5.86 -5.22
#